data_AF-A0A9W9Z833-F1
#
_entry.id   AF-A0A9W9Z833-F1
#
_cell.length_a   1.000
_cell.length_b   1.000
_cell.length_c   1.000
_cell.angle_alpha   90.00
_cell.angle_beta   90.00
_cell.angle_gamma   90.00
#
_symmetry.space_group_name_H-M   'P 1'
#
loop_
_entity.id
_entity.type
_entity.pdbx_description
1 polymer ?
#
loop_
_entity_poly.entity_id
_entity_poly.type
_entity_poly.pdbx_seq_one_letter_code
_entity_poly.pdbx_strand_id
1 'polypeptide(L)'
;MFETFLEFRKCRDLLSNDTVEVIKQWFDSQMDPKWVTSWSTSSQTFHCQACKQKLETGEYSAEELEEIKHPIIAHVLKSHKVPQVQVRSFTTGGNYIDDIDLENQSSFPDSITRFIETTGRYDVVLDALNIAYFKGDFGAWKVKSVASHFLKQNKKVLVVGSRPMSLHSKDKRVASVMDFLSEHCGVFCLQKIGSQKSFVKGQQYDDVYFLSAGHALWARYHSGVGRLVY
;
A
#
# COMPACT_ATOMS: atom_id res chain seq x y z
N MET A 1 -15.69 21.87 20.50
CA MET A 1 -16.08 21.61 19.09
C MET A 1 -14.87 21.43 18.17
N PHE A 2 -13.83 22.26 18.25
CA PHE A 2 -12.62 22.07 17.44
C PHE A 2 -11.93 20.71 17.65
N GLU A 3 -11.91 20.19 18.88
CA GLU A 3 -11.43 18.84 19.17
C GLU A 3 -12.22 17.75 18.44
N THR A 4 -13.54 17.94 18.27
CA THR A 4 -14.39 17.02 17.52
C THR A 4 -14.01 17.00 16.03
N PHE A 5 -13.66 18.15 15.45
CA PHE A 5 -13.16 18.21 14.07
C PHE A 5 -11.81 17.52 13.91
N LEU A 6 -10.93 17.60 14.92
CA LEU A 6 -9.67 16.86 14.91
C LEU A 6 -9.91 15.34 14.92
N GLU A 7 -10.87 14.87 15.71
CA GLU A 7 -11.25 13.45 15.72
C GLU A 7 -11.88 13.01 14.39
N PHE A 8 -12.79 13.79 13.79
CA PHE A 8 -13.32 13.48 12.45
C PHE A 8 -12.21 13.39 11.40
N ARG A 9 -11.25 14.33 11.44
CA ARG A 9 -10.10 14.34 10.52
C ARG A 9 -9.21 13.12 10.73
N LYS A 10 -8.98 12.73 11.98
CA LYS A 10 -8.14 11.59 12.36
C LYS A 10 -8.77 10.25 11.96
N CYS A 11 -10.07 10.09 12.14
CA CYS A 11 -10.81 8.86 11.81
C CYS A 11 -11.23 8.76 10.34
N ARG A 12 -11.18 9.88 9.59
CA ARG A 12 -11.66 10.00 8.21
C ARG A 12 -13.14 9.63 8.07
N ASP A 13 -13.94 10.00 9.07
CA ASP A 13 -15.38 9.70 9.08
C ASP A 13 -16.12 10.48 7.99
N LEU A 14 -16.95 9.77 7.22
CA LEU A 14 -17.86 10.42 6.29
C LEU A 14 -19.04 11.01 7.07
N LEU A 15 -19.12 12.33 7.12
CA LEU A 15 -20.20 13.02 7.82
C LEU A 15 -21.50 12.98 6.99
N SER A 16 -22.63 12.73 7.66
CA SER A 16 -23.95 12.82 7.01
C SER A 16 -24.31 14.27 6.69
N ASN A 17 -25.17 14.47 5.68
CA ASN A 17 -25.63 15.83 5.32
C ASN A 17 -26.22 16.58 6.52
N ASP A 18 -27.02 15.92 7.35
CA ASP A 18 -27.60 16.51 8.57
C ASP A 18 -26.50 16.98 9.54
N THR A 19 -25.44 16.19 9.69
CA THR A 19 -24.30 16.54 10.55
C THR A 19 -23.58 17.77 10.01
N VAL A 20 -23.33 17.83 8.70
CA VAL A 20 -22.64 18.97 8.09
C VAL A 20 -23.51 20.23 8.13
N GLU A 21 -24.84 20.11 8.04
CA GLU A 21 -25.77 21.23 8.19
C GLU A 21 -25.74 21.80 9.63
N VAL A 22 -25.75 20.94 10.64
CA VAL A 22 -25.60 21.36 12.06
C VAL A 22 -24.26 22.06 12.29
N ILE A 23 -23.18 21.52 11.72
CA ILE A 23 -21.85 22.16 11.78
C ILE A 23 -21.88 23.55 11.15
N LYS A 24 -22.48 23.67 9.96
CA LYS A 24 -22.63 24.96 9.26
C LYS A 24 -23.38 25.97 10.12
N GLN A 25 -24.53 25.59 10.68
CA GLN A 25 -25.34 26.44 11.54
C GLN A 25 -24.57 26.89 12.78
N TRP A 26 -23.77 26.00 13.38
CA TRP A 26 -22.93 26.38 14.51
C TRP A 26 -21.90 27.43 14.14
N PHE A 27 -21.20 27.29 13.01
CA PHE A 27 -20.25 28.30 12.53
C PHE A 27 -20.93 29.62 12.21
N ASP A 28 -22.08 29.59 11.52
CA ASP A 28 -22.85 30.81 11.19
C ASP A 28 -23.37 31.53 12.44
N SER A 29 -23.54 30.83 13.57
CA SER A 29 -23.94 31.42 14.85
C SER A 29 -22.82 32.16 15.59
N GLN A 30 -21.56 31.98 15.18
CA GLN A 30 -20.41 32.60 15.84
C GLN A 30 -20.25 34.08 15.42
N MET A 31 -20.24 34.97 16.40
CA MET A 31 -20.17 36.42 16.17
C MET A 31 -18.73 36.97 16.17
N ASP A 32 -17.79 36.30 16.84
CA ASP A 32 -16.37 36.66 16.88
C ASP A 32 -15.45 35.42 17.04
N PRO A 33 -14.60 35.08 16.06
CA PRO A 33 -14.55 35.69 14.73
C PRO A 33 -15.85 35.42 13.96
N LYS A 34 -16.26 36.36 13.10
CA LYS A 34 -17.42 36.17 12.22
C LYS A 34 -17.07 35.18 11.11
N TRP A 35 -17.65 33.99 11.19
CA TRP A 35 -17.47 32.97 10.16
C TRP A 35 -18.44 33.20 8.98
N VAL A 36 -17.98 32.86 7.79
CA VAL A 36 -18.80 32.82 6.57
C VAL A 36 -18.67 31.42 6.00
N THR A 37 -19.79 30.72 5.89
CA THR A 37 -19.83 29.36 5.38
C THR A 37 -20.59 29.29 4.05
N SER A 38 -20.18 28.35 3.20
CA SER A 38 -20.84 28.08 1.92
C SER A 38 -20.70 26.61 1.57
N TRP A 39 -21.77 26.03 1.00
CA TRP A 39 -21.68 24.77 0.29
C TRP A 39 -20.84 24.95 -0.97
N SER A 40 -20.00 23.98 -1.30
CA SER A 40 -19.11 24.03 -2.45
C SER A 40 -18.74 22.62 -2.91
N THR A 41 -18.22 22.54 -4.12
CA THR A 41 -17.55 21.35 -4.67
C THR A 41 -16.07 21.66 -4.89
N SER A 42 -15.27 20.63 -5.16
CA SER A 42 -13.89 20.77 -5.61
C SER A 42 -13.83 21.03 -7.12
N SER A 43 -12.82 21.78 -7.57
CA SER A 43 -12.45 21.85 -8.98
C SER A 43 -11.63 20.62 -9.40
N GLN A 44 -11.45 20.42 -10.71
CA GLN A 44 -10.52 19.41 -11.25
C GLN A 44 -9.06 19.66 -10.85
N THR A 45 -8.74 20.87 -10.38
CA THR A 45 -7.41 21.28 -9.92
C THR A 45 -7.31 21.31 -8.39
N PHE A 46 -8.23 20.66 -7.67
CA PHE A 46 -8.25 20.57 -6.21
C PHE A 46 -8.36 21.93 -5.49
N HIS A 47 -9.21 22.83 -5.99
CA HIS A 47 -9.54 24.09 -5.30
C HIS A 47 -11.01 24.11 -4.89
N CYS A 48 -11.31 24.75 -3.75
CA CYS A 48 -12.68 25.02 -3.34
C CYS A 48 -13.33 26.03 -4.32
N GLN A 49 -14.50 25.71 -4.87
CA GLN A 49 -15.17 26.61 -5.80
C GLN A 49 -15.72 27.88 -5.14
N ALA A 50 -16.03 27.85 -3.83
CA ALA A 50 -16.50 29.03 -3.08
C ALA A 50 -15.36 29.97 -2.68
N CYS A 51 -14.39 29.49 -1.89
CA CYS A 51 -13.32 30.34 -1.34
C CYS A 51 -12.02 30.37 -2.16
N LYS A 52 -11.94 29.57 -3.24
CA LYS A 52 -10.77 29.44 -4.12
C LYS A 52 -9.49 28.94 -3.45
N GLN A 53 -9.53 28.55 -2.19
CA GLN A 53 -8.37 27.95 -1.53
C GLN A 53 -8.06 26.58 -2.12
N LYS A 54 -6.77 26.28 -2.23
CA LYS A 54 -6.27 24.95 -2.60
C LYS A 54 -6.61 23.97 -1.48
N LEU A 55 -7.24 22.86 -1.83
CA LEU A 55 -7.54 21.78 -0.90
C LEU A 55 -6.25 21.00 -0.62
N GLU A 56 -6.13 20.49 0.59
CA GLU A 56 -5.07 19.55 0.93
C GLU A 56 -5.14 18.34 -0.01
N THR A 57 -4.00 17.94 -0.54
CA THR A 57 -3.86 16.74 -1.37
C THR A 57 -3.48 15.56 -0.47
N GLY A 58 -3.77 14.34 -0.92
CA GLY A 58 -3.26 13.13 -0.28
C GLY A 58 -1.78 12.84 -0.58
N GLU A 59 -1.02 13.86 -0.97
CA GLU A 59 0.40 13.74 -1.32
C GLU A 59 1.23 13.97 -0.04
N TYR A 60 2.06 12.99 0.32
CA TYR A 60 3.02 13.09 1.43
C TYR A 60 4.33 13.70 0.97
N SER A 61 4.90 14.60 1.79
CA SER A 61 6.27 15.08 1.64
C SER A 61 7.30 13.96 1.87
N ALA A 62 8.54 14.19 1.46
CA ALA A 62 9.62 13.21 1.68
C ALA A 62 9.86 12.97 3.18
N GLU A 63 9.77 14.03 3.97
CA GLU A 63 9.92 14.03 5.42
C GLU A 63 8.77 13.26 6.09
N GLU A 64 7.52 13.54 5.69
CA GLU A 64 6.35 12.85 6.23
C GLU A 64 6.41 11.33 6.01
N LEU A 65 6.90 10.87 4.85
CA LEU A 65 7.05 9.44 4.57
C LEU A 65 8.12 8.79 5.44
N GLU A 66 9.27 9.45 5.60
CA GLU A 66 10.37 8.90 6.40
C GLU A 66 9.97 8.86 7.88
N GLU A 67 9.18 9.83 8.36
CA GLU A 67 8.56 9.81 9.69
C GLU A 67 7.55 8.66 9.84
N ILE A 68 6.76 8.37 8.81
CA ILE A 68 5.71 7.33 8.84
C ILE A 68 6.26 5.90 8.66
N LYS A 69 7.42 5.76 8.03
CA LYS A 69 8.07 4.48 7.72
C LYS A 69 8.23 3.58 8.94
N HIS A 70 8.88 4.07 9.99
CA HIS A 70 9.17 3.28 11.19
C HIS A 70 7.89 2.88 11.94
N PRO A 71 6.94 3.80 12.22
CA PRO A 71 5.65 3.46 12.83
C PRO A 71 4.84 2.41 12.06
N ILE A 72 4.78 2.51 10.72
CA ILE A 72 4.03 1.55 9.90
C ILE A 72 4.65 0.16 9.99
N ILE A 73 5.97 0.04 9.80
CA ILE A 73 6.67 -1.25 9.88
C ILE A 73 6.44 -1.86 11.26
N ALA A 74 6.67 -1.10 12.33
CA ALA A 74 6.47 -1.56 13.69
C ALA A 74 5.02 -1.98 13.94
N HIS A 75 4.04 -1.26 13.41
CA HIS A 75 2.62 -1.59 13.57
C HIS A 75 2.26 -2.91 12.87
N VAL A 76 2.68 -3.08 11.61
CA VAL A 76 2.41 -4.30 10.83
C VAL A 76 3.11 -5.49 11.49
N LEU A 77 4.38 -5.33 11.89
CA LEU A 77 5.16 -6.37 12.55
C LEU A 77 4.61 -6.77 13.93
N LYS A 78 4.09 -5.82 14.73
CA LYS A 78 3.46 -6.11 16.05
C LYS A 78 2.30 -7.11 15.98
N SER A 79 1.63 -7.23 14.83
CA SER A 79 0.57 -8.22 14.66
C SER A 79 1.10 -9.67 14.62
N HIS A 80 2.40 -9.85 14.38
CA HIS A 80 3.07 -11.13 14.36
C HIS A 80 3.53 -11.55 15.77
N LYS A 81 3.48 -12.86 16.05
CA LYS A 81 3.77 -13.42 17.38
C LYS A 81 5.14 -14.10 17.49
N VAL A 82 5.93 -14.09 16.41
CA VAL A 82 7.19 -14.85 16.33
C VAL A 82 8.35 -13.85 16.33
N PRO A 83 9.14 -13.74 17.42
CA PRO A 83 10.13 -12.67 17.60
C PRO A 83 11.18 -12.62 16.50
N GLN A 84 11.61 -13.78 16.00
CA GLN A 84 12.61 -13.88 14.94
C GLN A 84 12.17 -14.87 13.86
N VAL A 85 12.22 -14.44 12.60
CA VAL A 85 11.79 -15.26 11.45
C VAL A 85 12.71 -15.07 10.26
N GLN A 86 13.08 -16.18 9.64
CA GLN A 86 13.65 -16.18 8.29
C GLN A 86 12.56 -16.22 7.22
N VAL A 87 12.53 -15.19 6.39
CA VAL A 87 11.68 -15.11 5.20
C VAL A 87 12.54 -15.31 3.98
N ARG A 88 12.24 -16.34 3.17
CA ARG A 88 12.84 -16.51 1.85
C ARG A 88 11.97 -15.86 0.80
N SER A 89 12.59 -15.23 -0.17
CA SER A 89 11.90 -14.62 -1.30
C SER A 89 12.43 -15.24 -2.59
N PHE A 90 11.53 -15.67 -3.45
CA PHE A 90 11.81 -16.15 -4.80
C PHE A 90 11.36 -15.08 -5.78
N THR A 91 12.29 -14.59 -6.60
CA THR A 91 12.02 -13.44 -7.46
C THR A 91 12.51 -13.69 -8.88
N THR A 92 12.08 -12.85 -9.82
CA THR A 92 12.63 -12.82 -11.19
C THR A 92 14.09 -12.34 -11.26
N GLY A 93 14.63 -11.78 -10.17
CA GLY A 93 15.97 -11.21 -10.08
C GLY A 93 16.92 -11.96 -9.14
N GLY A 94 16.52 -13.14 -8.66
CA GLY A 94 17.28 -13.95 -7.71
C GLY A 94 16.50 -14.31 -6.45
N ASN A 95 17.11 -15.12 -5.58
CA ASN A 95 16.50 -15.52 -4.32
C ASN A 95 17.17 -14.77 -3.16
N TYR A 96 16.36 -14.38 -2.18
CA TYR A 96 16.81 -13.62 -1.01
C TYR A 96 16.35 -14.30 0.29
N ILE A 97 17.02 -13.97 1.38
CA ILE A 97 16.64 -14.35 2.73
C ILE A 97 16.75 -13.09 3.60
N ASP A 98 15.70 -12.77 4.33
CA ASP A 98 15.72 -11.75 5.39
C ASP A 98 15.55 -12.41 6.75
N ASP A 99 16.33 -11.96 7.73
CA ASP A 99 16.13 -12.24 9.15
C ASP A 99 15.30 -11.09 9.75
N ILE A 100 14.02 -11.34 10.01
CA ILE A 100 13.07 -10.38 10.58
C ILE A 100 13.10 -10.51 12.11
N ASP A 101 13.42 -9.42 12.81
CA ASP A 101 13.37 -9.33 14.27
C ASP A 101 12.26 -8.35 14.69
N LEU A 102 11.16 -8.86 15.25
CA LEU A 102 10.00 -8.04 15.62
C LEU A 102 10.29 -7.01 16.73
N GLU A 103 11.33 -7.22 17.55
CA GLU A 103 11.67 -6.32 18.65
C GLU A 103 12.61 -5.19 18.19
N ASN A 104 13.45 -5.46 17.19
CA ASN A 104 14.54 -4.56 16.79
C ASN A 104 14.43 -4.04 15.35
N GLN A 105 13.46 -4.49 14.57
CA GLN A 105 13.33 -4.07 13.18
C GLN A 105 12.77 -2.65 13.05
N SER A 106 13.69 -1.73 12.74
CA SER A 106 13.40 -0.32 12.45
C SER A 106 13.28 -0.04 10.94
N SER A 107 13.67 -0.98 10.08
CA SER A 107 13.73 -0.77 8.62
C SER A 107 12.94 -1.81 7.82
N PHE A 108 12.61 -1.44 6.58
CA PHE A 108 12.04 -2.36 5.61
C PHE A 108 13.04 -3.51 5.33
N PRO A 109 12.57 -4.71 4.95
CA PRO A 109 13.44 -5.80 4.55
C PRO A 109 14.39 -5.38 3.42
N ASP A 110 15.67 -5.72 3.54
CA ASP A 110 16.70 -5.33 2.57
C ASP A 110 16.48 -5.98 1.21
N SER A 111 15.93 -7.20 1.19
CA SER A 111 15.75 -7.95 -0.05
C SER A 111 14.85 -7.27 -1.08
N ILE A 112 13.74 -6.66 -0.66
CA ILE A 112 12.82 -5.98 -1.57
C ILE A 112 13.41 -4.66 -2.06
N THR A 113 14.11 -3.94 -1.19
CA THR A 113 14.85 -2.73 -1.54
C THR A 113 15.90 -3.05 -2.60
N ARG A 114 16.75 -4.06 -2.34
CA ARG A 114 17.79 -4.51 -3.26
C ARG A 114 17.22 -5.02 -4.58
N PHE A 115 16.13 -5.79 -4.54
CA PHE A 115 15.46 -6.26 -5.75
C PHE A 115 14.95 -5.11 -6.63
N ILE A 116 14.31 -4.09 -6.04
CA ILE A 116 13.84 -2.91 -6.77
C ILE A 116 15.03 -2.12 -7.36
N GLU A 117 16.13 -2.03 -6.62
CA GLU A 117 17.35 -1.36 -7.09
C GLU A 117 18.00 -2.08 -8.26
N THR A 118 18.08 -3.41 -8.23
CA THR A 118 18.72 -4.19 -9.29
C THR A 118 17.85 -4.34 -10.53
N THR A 119 16.53 -4.46 -10.36
CA THR A 119 15.60 -4.66 -11.48
C THR A 119 15.07 -3.35 -12.05
N GLY A 120 15.30 -2.23 -11.38
CA GLY A 120 14.91 -0.88 -11.79
C GLY A 120 13.50 -0.49 -11.34
N ARG A 121 13.19 0.81 -11.44
CA ARG A 121 11.99 1.45 -10.90
C ARG A 121 10.69 0.85 -11.44
N TYR A 122 9.67 0.74 -10.58
CA TYR A 122 8.31 0.31 -10.92
C TYR A 122 7.32 1.46 -10.75
N ASP A 123 6.22 1.43 -11.48
CA ASP A 123 5.13 2.40 -11.38
C ASP A 123 3.98 1.91 -10.49
N VAL A 124 3.80 0.59 -10.43
CA VAL A 124 2.67 -0.05 -9.73
C VAL A 124 3.18 -1.26 -8.96
N VAL A 125 2.77 -1.37 -7.69
CA VAL A 125 2.94 -2.58 -6.89
C VAL A 125 1.57 -3.26 -6.75
N LEU A 126 1.51 -4.55 -7.04
CA LEU A 126 0.33 -5.37 -6.89
C LEU A 126 0.49 -6.30 -5.70
N ASP A 127 -0.47 -6.27 -4.79
CA ASP A 127 -0.68 -7.30 -3.79
C ASP A 127 -1.40 -8.50 -4.43
N ALA A 128 -0.62 -9.50 -4.81
CA ALA A 128 -1.10 -10.63 -5.59
C ALA A 128 -2.15 -11.45 -4.85
N LEU A 129 -2.02 -11.60 -3.54
CA LEU A 129 -2.93 -12.46 -2.78
C LEU A 129 -4.27 -11.78 -2.55
N ASN A 130 -4.27 -10.51 -2.14
CA ASN A 130 -5.52 -9.77 -2.01
C ASN A 130 -6.27 -9.65 -3.34
N ILE A 131 -5.54 -9.46 -4.46
CA ILE A 131 -6.15 -9.48 -5.80
C ILE A 131 -6.69 -10.87 -6.16
N ALA A 132 -5.94 -11.94 -5.90
CA ALA A 132 -6.36 -13.30 -6.24
C ALA A 132 -7.61 -13.72 -5.46
N TYR A 133 -7.74 -13.29 -4.20
CA TYR A 133 -8.90 -13.54 -3.35
C TYR A 133 -10.01 -12.50 -3.47
N PHE A 134 -9.89 -11.51 -4.35
CA PHE A 134 -10.93 -10.51 -4.58
C PHE A 134 -12.25 -11.21 -4.96
N LYS A 135 -13.32 -11.01 -4.17
CA LYS A 135 -14.60 -11.74 -4.24
C LYS A 135 -14.57 -13.21 -3.75
N GLY A 136 -13.74 -13.50 -2.75
CA GLY A 136 -13.80 -14.71 -1.94
C GLY A 136 -12.98 -15.88 -2.48
N ASP A 137 -13.17 -16.26 -3.74
CA ASP A 137 -12.47 -17.43 -4.31
C ASP A 137 -11.08 -17.09 -4.86
N PHE A 138 -10.12 -17.97 -4.64
CA PHE A 138 -8.78 -17.82 -5.22
C PHE A 138 -8.82 -17.94 -6.75
N GLY A 139 -8.34 -16.91 -7.43
CA GLY A 139 -8.17 -16.90 -8.89
C GLY A 139 -6.90 -16.18 -9.31
N ALA A 140 -5.82 -16.91 -9.56
CA ALA A 140 -4.55 -16.37 -10.06
C ALA A 140 -4.72 -15.53 -11.34
N TRP A 141 -5.67 -15.88 -12.20
CA TRP A 141 -5.98 -15.13 -13.42
C TRP A 141 -6.40 -13.68 -13.14
N LYS A 142 -6.97 -13.37 -11.97
CA LYS A 142 -7.32 -11.99 -11.58
C LYS A 142 -6.07 -11.12 -11.49
N VAL A 143 -4.98 -11.66 -10.94
CA VAL A 143 -3.68 -10.98 -10.85
C VAL A 143 -3.14 -10.70 -12.25
N LYS A 144 -3.20 -11.70 -13.15
CA LYS A 144 -2.82 -11.52 -14.56
C LYS A 144 -3.64 -10.42 -15.24
N SER A 145 -4.95 -10.39 -15.03
CA SER A 145 -5.84 -9.38 -15.62
C SER A 145 -5.50 -7.97 -15.16
N VAL A 146 -5.25 -7.77 -13.85
CA VAL A 146 -4.85 -6.48 -13.29
C VAL A 146 -3.46 -6.06 -13.79
N ALA A 147 -2.48 -6.97 -13.79
CA ALA A 147 -1.16 -6.68 -14.34
C ALA A 147 -1.24 -6.29 -15.83
N SER A 148 -2.00 -7.03 -16.63
CA SER A 148 -2.22 -6.75 -18.05
C SER A 148 -2.83 -5.38 -18.30
N HIS A 149 -3.72 -4.91 -17.42
CA HIS A 149 -4.30 -3.58 -17.52
C HIS A 149 -3.25 -2.47 -17.41
N PHE A 150 -2.35 -2.56 -16.43
CA PHE A 150 -1.28 -1.58 -16.24
C PHE A 150 -0.19 -1.69 -17.31
N LEU A 151 0.18 -2.89 -17.72
CA LEU A 151 1.14 -3.11 -18.81
C LEU A 151 0.67 -2.47 -20.12
N LYS A 152 -0.64 -2.54 -20.45
CA LYS A 152 -1.22 -1.86 -21.62
C LYS A 152 -1.13 -0.33 -21.56
N GLN A 153 -0.94 0.24 -20.37
CA GLN A 153 -0.72 1.67 -20.16
C GLN A 153 0.78 2.02 -20.09
N ASN A 154 1.65 1.09 -20.53
CA ASN A 154 3.09 1.23 -20.50
C ASN A 154 3.63 1.47 -19.07
N LYS A 155 3.00 0.85 -18.07
CA LYS A 155 3.46 0.89 -16.67
C LYS A 155 4.30 -0.33 -16.36
N LYS A 156 5.39 -0.14 -15.63
CA LYS A 156 6.20 -1.24 -15.10
C LYS A 156 5.62 -1.73 -13.78
N VAL A 157 5.29 -3.02 -13.74
CA VAL A 157 4.53 -3.63 -12.64
C VAL A 157 5.43 -4.52 -11.79
N LEU A 158 5.35 -4.35 -10.47
CA LEU A 158 5.89 -5.25 -9.46
C LEU A 158 4.75 -6.03 -8.82
N VAL A 159 4.85 -7.36 -8.81
CA VAL A 159 3.89 -8.25 -8.15
C VAL A 159 4.52 -8.81 -6.89
N VAL A 160 4.00 -8.42 -5.74
CA VAL A 160 4.38 -8.97 -4.43
C VAL A 160 3.32 -9.98 -4.02
N GLY A 161 3.73 -11.15 -3.54
CA GLY A 161 2.77 -12.14 -3.06
C GLY A 161 3.41 -13.26 -2.28
N SER A 162 2.58 -14.18 -1.81
CA SER A 162 3.02 -15.41 -1.16
C SER A 162 2.18 -16.60 -1.64
N ARG A 163 2.36 -17.78 -1.03
CA ARG A 163 1.60 -18.97 -1.43
C ARG A 163 0.08 -18.71 -1.35
N PRO A 164 -0.72 -19.23 -2.33
CA PRO A 164 -0.32 -20.19 -3.37
C PRO A 164 0.31 -19.58 -4.64
N MET A 165 0.43 -18.25 -4.74
CA MET A 165 1.15 -17.58 -5.84
C MET A 165 2.66 -17.81 -5.68
N SER A 166 3.23 -18.70 -6.48
CA SER A 166 4.64 -19.09 -6.37
C SER A 166 5.24 -19.42 -7.73
N LEU A 167 6.47 -18.95 -7.97
CA LEU A 167 7.25 -19.21 -9.18
C LEU A 167 7.48 -20.71 -9.45
N HIS A 168 7.34 -21.56 -8.43
CA HIS A 168 7.51 -23.01 -8.53
C HIS A 168 6.21 -23.78 -8.26
N SER A 169 5.06 -23.16 -8.55
CA SER A 169 3.76 -23.79 -8.33
C SER A 169 3.59 -25.03 -9.20
N LYS A 170 3.04 -26.10 -8.60
CA LYS A 170 2.66 -27.34 -9.32
C LYS A 170 1.25 -27.27 -9.91
N ASP A 171 0.43 -26.30 -9.51
CA ASP A 171 -0.89 -26.08 -10.13
C ASP A 171 -0.68 -25.42 -11.48
N LYS A 172 -1.02 -26.13 -12.57
CA LYS A 172 -0.86 -25.65 -13.95
C LYS A 172 -1.53 -24.30 -14.21
N ARG A 173 -2.66 -24.00 -13.55
CA ARG A 173 -3.37 -22.72 -13.71
C ARG A 173 -2.61 -21.58 -13.08
N VAL A 174 -1.96 -21.83 -11.94
CA VAL A 174 -1.08 -20.85 -11.28
C VAL A 174 0.21 -20.72 -12.06
N ALA A 175 0.84 -21.83 -12.46
CA ALA A 175 2.09 -21.83 -13.23
C ALA A 175 1.96 -20.97 -14.51
N SER A 176 0.92 -21.19 -15.32
CA SER A 176 0.70 -20.39 -16.54
C SER A 176 0.53 -18.89 -16.29
N VAL A 177 -0.06 -18.52 -15.13
CA VAL A 177 -0.12 -17.11 -14.72
C VAL A 177 1.25 -16.60 -14.30
N MET A 178 1.99 -17.38 -13.51
CA MET A 178 3.32 -17.00 -13.05
C MET A 178 4.30 -16.86 -14.22
N ASP A 179 4.23 -17.73 -15.23
CA ASP A 179 5.06 -17.62 -16.45
C ASP A 179 4.84 -16.27 -17.12
N PHE A 180 3.57 -15.88 -17.33
CA PHE A 180 3.23 -14.57 -17.88
C PHE A 180 3.77 -13.43 -17.00
N LEU A 181 3.56 -13.50 -15.69
CA LEU A 181 4.01 -12.45 -14.78
C LEU A 181 5.54 -12.35 -14.74
N SER A 182 6.26 -13.48 -14.77
CA SER A 182 7.72 -13.49 -14.75
C SER A 182 8.35 -12.94 -16.02
N GLU A 183 7.67 -13.10 -17.15
CA GLU A 183 8.12 -12.56 -18.44
C GLU A 183 7.87 -11.04 -18.56
N HIS A 184 6.80 -10.52 -17.94
CA HIS A 184 6.35 -9.14 -18.16
C HIS A 184 6.46 -8.20 -16.94
N CYS A 185 6.66 -8.74 -15.74
CA CYS A 185 6.64 -8.01 -14.48
C CYS A 185 7.87 -8.34 -13.61
N GLY A 186 8.15 -7.48 -12.64
CA GLY A 186 8.91 -7.89 -11.46
C GLY A 186 8.03 -8.79 -10.61
N VAL A 187 8.54 -9.95 -10.18
CA VAL A 187 7.78 -10.85 -9.30
C VAL A 187 8.60 -11.09 -8.03
N PHE A 188 7.96 -10.90 -6.88
CA PHE A 188 8.55 -11.08 -5.56
C PHE A 188 7.66 -11.99 -4.71
N CYS A 189 7.96 -13.29 -4.69
CA CYS A 189 7.16 -14.30 -4.00
C CYS A 189 7.79 -14.73 -2.67
N LEU A 190 7.09 -14.52 -1.57
CA LEU A 190 7.52 -14.92 -0.24
C LEU A 190 7.27 -16.40 0.05
N GLN A 191 8.20 -17.00 0.76
CA GLN A 191 8.12 -18.32 1.36
C GLN A 191 8.83 -18.30 2.73
N LYS A 192 8.09 -18.51 3.82
CA LYS A 192 8.69 -18.62 5.15
C LYS A 192 9.57 -19.89 5.25
N ILE A 193 10.78 -19.76 5.79
CA ILE A 193 11.62 -20.90 6.19
C ILE A 193 11.31 -21.20 7.67
N GLY A 194 10.83 -22.41 7.98
CA GLY A 194 10.64 -22.82 9.38
C GLY A 194 9.64 -23.97 9.58
N SER A 195 10.05 -24.95 10.36
CA SER A 195 9.40 -26.23 10.63
C SER A 195 8.63 -26.25 11.95
N GLN A 196 7.65 -25.36 12.16
CA GLN A 196 6.69 -25.53 13.25
C GLN A 196 5.36 -26.02 12.69
N LYS A 197 5.01 -27.26 13.08
CA LYS A 197 3.83 -28.04 12.66
C LYS A 197 2.48 -27.47 13.15
N SER A 198 2.46 -26.32 13.81
CA SER A 198 1.25 -25.66 14.29
C SER A 198 1.09 -24.32 13.59
N PHE A 199 0.40 -24.36 12.45
CA PHE A 199 -0.10 -23.18 11.76
C PHE A 199 -1.04 -22.41 12.69
N VAL A 200 -0.75 -21.13 12.92
CA VAL A 200 -1.83 -20.14 13.06
C VAL A 200 -2.10 -19.64 11.65
N LYS A 201 -3.30 -19.96 11.13
CA LYS A 201 -3.82 -19.45 9.87
C LYS A 201 -3.73 -17.91 9.92
N GLY A 202 -2.97 -17.27 9.01
CA GLY A 202 -2.93 -15.80 8.89
C GLY A 202 -1.60 -15.08 9.21
N GLN A 203 -0.48 -15.75 9.45
CA GLN A 203 0.83 -15.07 9.55
C GLN A 203 1.57 -15.06 8.21
N GLN A 204 1.18 -14.16 7.31
CA GLN A 204 1.92 -13.87 6.08
C GLN A 204 2.59 -12.50 6.22
N TYR A 205 3.85 -12.39 5.79
CA TYR A 205 4.63 -11.15 5.89
C TYR A 205 4.48 -10.27 4.64
N ASP A 206 3.68 -10.68 3.67
CA ASP A 206 3.47 -10.00 2.39
C ASP A 206 3.05 -8.56 2.55
N ASP A 207 2.25 -8.22 3.56
CA ASP A 207 1.92 -6.83 3.89
C ASP A 207 3.17 -5.96 4.12
N VAL A 208 4.16 -6.46 4.85
CA VAL A 208 5.41 -5.74 5.12
C VAL A 208 6.15 -5.48 3.82
N TYR A 209 6.30 -6.50 2.97
CA TYR A 209 7.01 -6.39 1.70
C TYR A 209 6.26 -5.54 0.68
N PHE A 210 4.93 -5.61 0.65
CA PHE A 210 4.07 -4.78 -0.18
C PHE A 210 4.19 -3.30 0.21
N LEU A 211 4.09 -2.99 1.49
CA LEU A 211 4.25 -1.62 2.01
C LEU A 211 5.68 -1.10 1.80
N SER A 212 6.69 -1.96 1.97
CA SER A 212 8.09 -1.63 1.68
C SER A 212 8.27 -1.23 0.22
N ALA A 213 7.70 -2.01 -0.70
CA ALA A 213 7.73 -1.71 -2.12
C ALA A 213 6.99 -0.40 -2.42
N GLY A 214 5.78 -0.21 -1.88
CA GLY A 214 5.02 1.04 -2.04
C GLY A 214 5.78 2.28 -1.57
N HIS A 215 6.45 2.19 -0.41
CA HIS A 215 7.31 3.26 0.09
C HIS A 215 8.51 3.51 -0.82
N ALA A 216 9.18 2.46 -1.31
CA ALA A 216 10.32 2.60 -2.22
C ALA A 216 9.92 3.29 -3.55
N LEU A 217 8.70 3.05 -4.04
CA LEU A 217 8.14 3.78 -5.19
C LEU A 217 7.94 5.27 -4.86
N TRP A 218 7.34 5.58 -3.71
CA TRP A 218 7.01 6.95 -3.33
C TRP A 218 8.23 7.80 -2.97
N ALA A 219 9.19 7.27 -2.21
CA ALA A 219 10.40 8.02 -1.82
C ALA A 219 11.22 8.45 -3.04
N ARG A 220 11.24 7.64 -4.11
CA ARG A 220 11.90 7.99 -5.37
C ARG A 220 11.06 8.90 -6.25
N TYR A 221 9.76 8.99 -6.01
CA TYR A 221 8.83 9.88 -6.69
C TYR A 221 9.17 11.36 -6.50
N HIS A 222 9.50 11.71 -5.25
CA HIS A 222 9.84 13.07 -4.83
C HIS A 222 11.27 13.49 -5.20
N SER A 223 12.04 12.57 -5.81
CA SER A 223 13.29 12.88 -6.52
C SER A 223 13.09 13.20 -8.01
N GLY A 224 11.84 13.22 -8.53
CA GLY A 224 11.51 14.09 -9.67
C GLY A 224 10.61 13.63 -10.83
N VAL A 225 9.97 12.44 -10.91
CA VAL A 225 9.13 12.10 -12.11
C VAL A 225 8.08 10.96 -11.90
N GLY A 226 6.78 11.19 -12.24
CA GLY A 226 5.75 10.15 -12.62
C GLY A 226 4.48 9.82 -11.74
N ARG A 227 3.36 10.55 -11.86
CA ARG A 227 2.21 10.54 -10.89
C ARG A 227 1.72 9.15 -10.46
N LEU A 228 1.47 8.97 -9.16
CA LEU A 228 0.62 7.90 -8.62
C LEU A 228 -0.87 8.23 -8.85
N VAL A 229 -1.62 7.27 -9.35
CA VAL A 229 -3.08 7.31 -9.48
C VAL A 229 -3.61 6.19 -8.59
N TYR A 230 -4.43 6.54 -7.60
CA TYR A 230 -5.22 5.58 -6.81
C TYR A 230 -6.38 5.02 -7.63
#